data_AF-A0A7I8KCY9-F1
#
_entry.id   AF-A0A7I8KCY9-F1
#
_cell.length_a   1.000
_cell.length_b   1.000
_cell.length_c   1.000
_cell.angle_alpha   90.00
_cell.angle_beta   90.00
_cell.angle_gamma   90.00
#
_symmetry.space_group_name_H-M   'P 1'
#
loop_
_entity.id
_entity.type
_entity.pdbx_description
1 polymer ?
#
loop_
_entity_poly.entity_id
_entity_poly.type
_entity_poly.pdbx_seq_one_letter_code
_entity_poly.pdbx_strand_id
1 'polypeptide(L)'
;MDEEASEGQRGDGGGQPRRCSHCLSQRTPQWRTGPLGPKTLCNACGVRFKSGRLLPEYRPAKSPTFVSYKHSNSHKKVLEMRMATPSPPSPSSC
;
A
#
# COMPACT_ATOMS: atom_id res chain seq x y z
N MET A 1 -4.01 -21.47 -12.92
CA MET A 1 -3.20 -20.59 -12.05
C MET A 1 -3.77 -19.19 -12.28
N ASP A 2 -4.47 -18.52 -11.38
CA ASP A 2 -4.28 -18.36 -9.94
C ASP A 2 -5.66 -18.16 -9.28
N GLU A 3 -6.03 -19.10 -8.41
CA GLU A 3 -7.24 -19.06 -7.60
C GLU A 3 -6.92 -18.46 -6.22
N GLU A 4 -7.96 -17.93 -5.58
CA GLU A 4 -8.04 -17.75 -4.12
C GLU A 4 -7.45 -16.45 -3.51
N ALA A 5 -8.31 -15.43 -3.47
CA ALA A 5 -8.33 -14.48 -2.36
C ALA A 5 -9.75 -13.90 -2.27
N SER A 6 -10.69 -14.69 -1.76
CA SER A 6 -11.99 -14.16 -1.37
C SER A 6 -12.50 -15.02 -0.24
N GLU A 7 -12.31 -14.57 1.00
CA GLU A 7 -13.22 -14.77 2.12
C GLU A 7 -12.83 -13.78 3.23
N GLY A 8 -13.82 -13.03 3.70
CA GLY A 8 -13.67 -11.89 4.59
C GLY A 8 -14.83 -10.90 4.48
N GLN A 9 -16.04 -11.43 4.24
CA GLN A 9 -17.27 -10.67 4.24
C GLN A 9 -17.78 -10.54 5.68
N ARG A 10 -17.72 -9.34 6.26
CA ARG A 10 -18.67 -8.85 7.29
C ARG A 10 -18.50 -7.33 7.44
N GLY A 11 -19.51 -6.57 7.02
CA GLY A 11 -19.70 -5.19 7.50
C GLY A 11 -20.01 -4.10 6.46
N ASP A 12 -21.29 -4.08 6.08
CA ASP A 12 -22.17 -2.89 6.21
C ASP A 12 -22.25 -1.85 5.07
N GLY A 13 -23.48 -1.79 4.51
CA GLY A 13 -24.10 -0.60 3.91
C GLY A 13 -23.88 -0.41 2.41
N GLY A 14 -24.94 -0.52 1.61
CA GLY A 14 -24.91 -0.29 0.17
C GLY A 14 -24.29 1.06 -0.23
N GLY A 15 -23.34 1.02 -1.17
CA GLY A 15 -22.68 2.21 -1.71
C GLY A 15 -21.20 1.98 -2.02
N GLN A 16 -20.91 1.61 -3.26
CA GLN A 16 -19.58 1.53 -3.89
C GLN A 16 -18.57 0.52 -3.29
N PRO A 17 -17.80 -0.20 -4.13
CA PRO A 17 -16.77 -1.11 -3.64
C PRO A 17 -15.66 -0.33 -2.92
N ARG A 18 -15.56 -0.52 -1.60
CA ARG A 18 -14.49 0.08 -0.78
C ARG A 18 -13.12 -0.29 -1.32
N ARG A 19 -12.23 0.71 -1.42
CA ARG A 19 -10.90 0.57 -2.01
C ARG A 19 -9.85 1.28 -1.15
N CYS A 20 -8.70 0.64 -0.97
CA CYS A 20 -7.57 1.24 -0.26
C CYS A 20 -7.06 2.47 -1.01
N SER A 21 -6.94 3.62 -0.35
CA SER A 21 -6.46 4.86 -1.00
C SER A 21 -4.99 4.81 -1.42
N HIS A 22 -4.18 3.96 -0.78
CA HIS A 22 -2.75 3.82 -1.09
C HIS A 22 -2.52 2.80 -2.22
N CYS A 23 -2.93 1.56 -2.01
CA CYS A 23 -2.61 0.45 -2.92
C CYS A 23 -3.77 0.04 -3.83
N LEU A 24 -4.90 0.75 -3.80
CA LEU A 24 -6.10 0.46 -4.58
C LEU A 24 -6.66 -0.96 -4.42
N SER A 25 -6.24 -1.71 -3.40
CA SER A 25 -6.79 -3.03 -3.12
C SER A 25 -8.23 -2.89 -2.65
N GLN A 26 -9.11 -3.69 -3.24
CA GLN A 26 -10.50 -3.86 -2.80
C GLN A 26 -10.65 -5.09 -1.88
N ARG A 27 -9.60 -5.93 -1.81
CA ARG A 27 -9.60 -7.18 -1.03
C ARG A 27 -8.71 -7.02 0.18
N THR A 28 -9.30 -7.10 1.37
CA THR A 28 -8.56 -7.04 2.64
C THR A 28 -9.38 -7.67 3.76
N PRO A 29 -8.76 -8.41 4.70
CA PRO A 29 -9.47 -8.98 5.84
C PRO A 29 -9.97 -7.92 6.83
N GLN A 30 -9.35 -6.74 6.86
CA GLN A 30 -9.75 -5.67 7.76
C GLN A 30 -9.46 -4.30 7.15
N TRP A 31 -10.47 -3.44 7.17
CA TRP A 31 -10.33 -2.03 6.81
C TRP A 31 -9.85 -1.23 8.02
N ARG A 32 -8.85 -0.37 7.79
CA ARG A 32 -8.26 0.50 8.81
C ARG A 32 -8.46 1.97 8.44
N THR A 33 -8.44 2.83 9.46
CA THR A 33 -8.46 4.28 9.30
C THR A 33 -7.18 4.75 8.63
N GLY A 34 -7.32 5.61 7.63
CA GLY A 34 -6.24 6.25 6.91
C GLY A 34 -6.34 7.76 6.98
N PRO A 35 -5.52 8.47 6.19
CA PRO A 35 -5.46 9.94 6.21
C PRO A 35 -6.78 10.58 5.77
N LEU A 36 -7.53 9.90 4.91
CA LEU A 36 -8.81 10.38 4.36
C LEU A 36 -10.01 9.98 5.24
N GLY A 37 -9.79 9.38 6.41
CA GLY A 37 -10.85 8.98 7.34
C GLY A 37 -10.94 7.47 7.61
N PRO A 38 -12.00 7.02 8.30
CA PRO A 38 -12.15 5.63 8.71
C PRO A 38 -12.31 4.69 7.51
N LYS A 39 -11.77 3.47 7.64
CA LYS A 39 -11.89 2.39 6.63
C LYS A 39 -11.36 2.75 5.22
N THR A 40 -10.40 3.68 5.11
CA THR A 40 -9.83 4.10 3.82
C THR A 40 -8.58 3.33 3.42
N LEU A 41 -7.99 2.54 4.32
CA LEU A 41 -6.80 1.72 4.05
C LEU A 41 -7.08 0.24 4.28
N CYS A 42 -6.40 -0.61 3.52
CA CYS A 42 -6.36 -2.04 3.79
C CYS A 42 -5.52 -2.35 5.03
N ASN A 43 -5.60 -3.58 5.54
CA ASN A 43 -4.86 -3.98 6.75
C ASN A 43 -3.34 -3.70 6.62
N ALA A 44 -2.72 -4.12 5.51
CA ALA A 44 -1.28 -3.96 5.29
C ALA A 44 -0.84 -2.49 5.21
N CYS A 45 -1.57 -1.65 4.46
CA CYS A 45 -1.24 -0.22 4.36
C CYS A 45 -1.56 0.51 5.67
N GLY A 46 -2.66 0.16 6.34
CA GLY A 46 -3.11 0.80 7.58
C GLY A 46 -2.17 0.59 8.76
N VAL A 47 -1.59 -0.60 8.93
CA VAL A 47 -0.57 -0.83 9.97
C VAL A 47 0.69 0.02 9.74
N ARG A 48 1.09 0.20 8.48
CA ARG A 48 2.26 1.01 8.11
C ARG A 48 1.99 2.50 8.27
N PHE A 49 0.79 2.93 7.89
CA PHE A 49 0.35 4.32 8.04
C PHE A 49 0.35 4.74 9.50
N LYS A 50 -0.23 3.92 10.40
CA LYS A 50 -0.22 4.16 11.86
C LYS A 50 1.20 4.34 12.41
N SER A 51 2.18 3.65 11.85
CA SER A 51 3.58 3.74 12.25
C SER A 51 4.36 4.86 11.55
N GLY A 52 3.75 5.63 10.64
CA GLY A 52 4.45 6.65 9.83
C GLY A 52 5.43 6.08 8.80
N ARG A 53 5.33 4.78 8.49
CA ARG A 53 6.26 4.05 7.60
C ARG A 53 5.62 3.63 6.28
N LEU A 54 4.50 4.24 5.92
CA LEU A 54 3.84 3.96 4.64
C LEU A 54 4.53 4.76 3.54
N LEU A 55 5.42 4.11 2.79
CA LEU A 55 6.15 4.71 1.68
C LEU A 55 5.39 4.50 0.36
N PRO A 56 5.53 5.42 -0.63
CA PRO A 56 4.96 5.25 -1.97
C PRO A 56 5.41 3.96 -2.66
N GLU A 57 6.68 3.60 -2.48
CA GLU A 57 7.30 2.40 -3.06
C GLU A 57 6.91 1.10 -2.32
N TYR A 58 6.31 1.20 -1.13
CA TYR A 58 5.76 0.03 -0.44
C TYR A 58 4.42 -0.33 -1.03
N ARG A 59 4.27 -1.52 -1.60
CA ARG A 59 2.96 -1.97 -2.09
C ARG A 59 2.81 -3.48 -1.90
N PRO A 60 1.72 -3.96 -1.29
CA PRO A 60 1.52 -5.38 -1.11
C PRO A 60 1.40 -6.09 -2.47
N ALA A 61 1.90 -7.32 -2.57
CA ALA A 61 1.90 -8.08 -3.83
C ALA A 61 0.48 -8.29 -4.40
N LYS A 62 -0.53 -8.38 -3.53
CA LYS A 62 -1.95 -8.54 -3.89
C LYS A 62 -2.63 -7.24 -4.35
N SER A 63 -1.88 -6.15 -4.49
CA SER A 63 -2.42 -4.87 -4.97
C SER A 63 -2.58 -4.89 -6.49
N PRO A 64 -3.70 -4.40 -7.04
CA PRO A 64 -3.89 -4.29 -8.50
C PRO A 64 -2.97 -3.26 -9.16
N THR A 65 -2.24 -2.49 -8.37
CA THR A 65 -1.30 -1.46 -8.81
C THR A 65 0.14 -1.81 -8.44
N PHE A 66 0.38 -3.08 -8.06
CA PHE A 66 1.71 -3.58 -7.79
C PHE A 66 2.52 -3.61 -9.09
N VAL A 67 3.71 -3.03 -9.05
CA VAL A 67 4.63 -2.96 -10.19
C VAL A 67 5.99 -3.38 -9.66
N SER A 68 6.47 -4.56 -10.04
CA SER A 68 7.64 -5.21 -9.43
C SER A 68 8.91 -4.37 -9.42
N TYR A 69 9.11 -3.51 -10.43
CA TYR A 69 10.29 -2.64 -10.53
C TYR A 69 10.15 -1.30 -9.78
N LYS A 70 8.93 -0.88 -9.42
CA LYS A 70 8.68 0.37 -8.65
C LYS A 70 8.30 0.10 -7.19
N HIS A 71 7.77 -1.08 -6.94
CA HIS A 71 7.10 -1.39 -5.69
C HIS A 71 7.63 -2.69 -5.10
N SER A 72 7.71 -2.74 -3.77
CA SER A 72 8.01 -3.97 -3.05
C SER A 72 7.00 -4.24 -1.94
N ASN A 73 6.70 -5.52 -1.73
CA ASN A 73 5.85 -5.98 -0.63
C ASN A 73 6.58 -5.96 0.73
N SER A 74 7.89 -5.74 0.72
CA SER A 74 8.77 -5.83 1.88
C SER A 74 9.33 -4.48 2.25
N HIS A 75 9.07 -4.03 3.48
CA HIS A 75 9.56 -2.74 3.96
C HIS A 75 11.09 -2.62 3.93
N LYS A 76 11.81 -3.69 4.29
CA LYS A 76 13.28 -3.74 4.20
C LYS A 76 13.74 -3.44 2.77
N LYS A 77 13.14 -4.12 1.79
CA LYS A 77 13.45 -3.92 0.37
C LYS A 77 13.12 -2.52 -0.13
N VAL A 78 12.06 -1.90 0.37
CA VAL A 78 11.75 -0.50 0.04
C VAL A 78 12.81 0.46 0.55
N LEU A 79 13.29 0.26 1.77
CA LEU A 79 14.40 1.05 2.31
C LEU A 79 15.69 0.82 1.52
N GLU A 80 15.98 -0.44 1.16
CA GLU A 80 17.12 -0.78 0.30
C GLU A 80 17.00 -0.11 -1.07
N MET A 81 15.81 -0.09 -1.68
CA MET A 81 15.60 0.61 -2.95
C MET A 81 15.93 2.11 -2.82
N ARG A 82 15.49 2.77 -1.74
CA ARG A 82 15.84 4.19 -1.49
C ARG A 82 17.33 4.42 -1.21
N MET A 83 17.99 3.46 -0.58
CA MET A 83 19.44 3.52 -0.32
C MET A 83 20.25 3.24 -1.59
N ALA A 84 19.75 2.37 -2.47
CA ALA A 84 20.45 1.90 -3.67
C ALA A 84 20.24 2.78 -4.90
N THR A 85 19.15 3.54 -5.01
CA THR A 85 19.08 4.68 -5.92
C THR A 85 19.53 5.94 -5.18
N PRO A 86 20.79 6.38 -5.34
CA PRO A 86 21.06 7.80 -5.17
C PRO A 86 20.19 8.51 -6.21
N SER A 87 19.24 9.34 -5.80
CA SER A 87 18.88 10.45 -6.67
C SER A 87 20.19 11.12 -7.13
N PRO A 88 20.35 11.52 -8.40
CA PRO A 88 21.49 12.35 -8.76
C PRO A 88 21.53 13.52 -7.76
N PRO A 89 22.70 13.93 -7.25
CA PRO A 89 22.76 15.17 -6.49
C PRO A 89 22.11 16.22 -7.38
N SER A 90 21.08 16.90 -6.87
CA SER A 90 20.59 18.12 -7.49
C SER A 90 21.81 19.00 -7.78
N PRO A 91 22.06 19.42 -9.03
CA PRO A 91 23.11 20.39 -9.32
C PRO A 91 22.61 21.72 -8.78
N SER A 92 22.94 22.01 -7.53
CA SER A 92 22.71 23.30 -6.90
C SER A 92 23.80 23.46 -5.87
N SER A 93 24.66 24.44 -5.92
CA SER A 93 24.95 25.47 -6.91
C SER A 93 26.35 25.96 -6.48
N CYS A 94 27.04 26.66 -7.37
CA CYS A 94 28.23 27.47 -7.06
C CYS A 94 28.25 28.09 -5.65
#